data_AF-A0A1I4QYP3-F1
#
_entry.id   AF-A0A1I4QYP3-F1
#
_cell.length_a   1.000
_cell.length_b   1.000
_cell.length_c   1.000
_cell.angle_alpha   90.00
_cell.angle_beta   90.00
_cell.angle_gamma   90.00
#
_symmetry.space_group_name_H-M   'P 1'
#
loop_
_entity.id
_entity.type
_entity.pdbx_description
1 polymer ?
#
loop_
_entity_poly.entity_id
_entity_poly.type
_entity_poly.pdbx_seq_one_letter_code
_entity_poly.pdbx_strand_id
1 'polypeptide(L)' 'MNQKYHALIQYVHDGKSCRQIARDVGINRDTVRKYVNDYDHKRHLLIEGGKEIDVQALIESLTEKPTYQTGSRSKRKVTS' A
#
# COMPACT_ATOMS: atom_id res chain seq x y z
N MET A 1 4.32 7.81 -13.66
CA MET A 1 4.26 6.45 -13.07
C MET A 1 4.09 6.54 -11.56
N ASN A 2 3.32 5.65 -10.95
CA ASN A 2 3.02 5.67 -9.52
C ASN A 2 4.21 5.10 -8.71
N GLN A 3 4.80 5.88 -7.81
CA GLN A 3 5.96 5.46 -6.98
C GLN A 3 5.65 4.22 -6.13
N LYS A 4 4.42 4.10 -5.62
CA LYS A 4 3.99 2.94 -4.83
C LYS A 4 4.01 1.66 -5.65
N TYR A 5 3.62 1.73 -6.91
CA TYR A 5 3.61 0.59 -7.83
C TYR A 5 5.03 0.08 -8.12
N HIS A 6 5.95 0.99 -8.45
CA HIS A 6 7.36 0.62 -8.66
C HIS A 6 8.00 -0.02 -7.44
N ALA A 7 7.73 0.52 -6.25
CA ALA A 7 8.25 -0.03 -5.01
C ALA A 7 7.76 -1.47 -4.77
N LEU A 8 6.48 -1.75 -5.04
CA LEU A 8 5.90 -3.08 -4.88
C LEU A 8 6.43 -4.08 -5.92
N ILE A 9 6.56 -3.67 -7.19
CA ILE A 9 7.15 -4.53 -8.23
C ILE A 9 8.58 -4.93 -7.88
N GLN A 10 9.42 -3.96 -7.48
CA GLN A 10 10.81 -4.25 -7.11
C GLN A 10 10.93 -5.18 -5.90
N TYR A 11 9.99 -5.10 -4.96
CA TYR A 11 9.96 -6.03 -3.84
C TYR A 11 9.57 -7.45 -4.28
N VAL A 12 8.48 -7.56 -5.05
CA VAL A 12 7.87 -8.84 -5.41
C VAL A 12 8.64 -9.59 -6.49
N HIS A 13 9.05 -8.90 -7.56
CA HIS A 13 9.75 -9.52 -8.69
C HIS A 13 11.26 -9.58 -8.47
N ASP A 14 11.88 -8.48 -8.02
CA ASP A 14 13.35 -8.42 -7.89
C ASP A 14 13.84 -8.90 -6.51
N GLY A 15 12.94 -9.12 -5.53
CA GLY A 15 13.32 -9.51 -4.17
C GLY A 15 14.17 -8.46 -3.44
N LYS A 16 14.13 -7.19 -3.87
CA LYS A 16 14.99 -6.14 -3.34
C LYS A 16 14.59 -5.76 -1.91
N SER A 17 15.59 -5.42 -1.10
CA SER A 17 15.35 -4.90 0.24
C SER A 17 14.70 -3.50 0.21
N CYS A 18 13.92 -3.16 1.24
CA CYS A 18 13.27 -1.84 1.33
C CYS A 18 14.27 -0.66 1.25
N ARG A 19 15.52 -0.86 1.70
CA ARG A 19 16.57 0.17 1.59
C ARG A 19 17.04 0.37 0.14
N GLN A 20 17.13 -0.71 -0.64
CA GLN A 20 17.50 -0.61 -2.04
C GLN A 20 16.38 0.06 -2.84
N ILE A 21 15.14 -0.37 -2.63
CA ILE A 21 13.95 0.20 -3.27
C ILE A 21 13.82 1.70 -2.97
N ALA A 22 14.08 2.11 -1.73
CA ALA A 22 14.07 3.52 -1.33
C ALA A 22 15.08 4.36 -2.12
N ARG A 23 16.29 3.82 -2.38
CA ARG A 23 17.32 4.49 -3.18
C ARG A 23 16.94 4.54 -4.66
N ASP A 24 16.42 3.43 -5.20
CA ASP A 24 16.04 3.30 -6.60
C ASP A 24 14.85 4.21 -6.97
N VAL A 25 13.83 4.27 -6.10
CA VAL A 25 12.57 5.02 -6.33
C VAL A 25 12.65 6.46 -5.81
N GLY A 26 13.59 6.76 -4.91
CA GLY A 26 13.75 8.09 -4.31
C GLY A 26 12.70 8.45 -3.25
N ILE A 27 12.15 7.44 -2.56
CA ILE A 27 11.17 7.63 -1.47
C ILE A 27 11.74 7.17 -0.13
N ASN A 28 11.17 7.65 0.98
CA ASN A 28 11.61 7.24 2.31
C ASN A 28 11.45 5.73 2.50
N ARG A 29 12.49 5.08 3.03
CA ARG A 29 12.50 3.66 3.43
C ARG A 29 11.30 3.27 4.28
N ASP A 30 10.85 4.12 5.22
CA ASP A 30 9.71 3.78 6.06
C ASP A 30 8.38 3.80 5.29
N THR A 31 8.29 4.62 4.24
CA THR A 31 7.17 4.60 3.29
C THR A 31 7.17 3.30 2.48
N VAL A 32 8.33 2.87 1.98
CA VAL A 32 8.48 1.57 1.29
C VAL A 32 8.08 0.42 2.21
N ARG A 33 8.58 0.44 3.45
CA ARG A 33 8.25 -0.57 4.46
C ARG A 33 6.75 -0.64 4.72
N LYS A 34 6.07 0.51 4.84
CA LYS A 34 4.62 0.55 4.98
C LYS A 34 3.93 -0.15 3.80
N TYR A 35 4.34 0.16 2.57
CA TYR A 35 3.76 -0.44 1.37
C TYR A 35 3.96 -1.96 1.32
N VAL A 36 5.16 -2.44 1.63
CA VAL A 36 5.49 -3.87 1.70
C VAL A 36 4.65 -4.57 2.76
N ASN A 37 4.56 -4.01 3.96
CA ASN A 37 3.76 -4.60 5.04
C ASN A 37 2.27 -4.68 4.69
N ASP A 38 1.72 -3.62 4.07
CA ASP A 38 0.33 -3.60 3.62
C ASP A 38 0.07 -4.70 2.56
N TYR A 39 1.04 -4.92 1.66
CA TYR A 39 0.98 -5.97 0.66
C TYR A 39 1.03 -7.37 1.28
N ASP A 40 2.00 -7.62 2.16
CA ASP A 40 2.18 -8.93 2.82
C ASP A 40 0.95 -9.27 3.68
N HIS A 41 0.37 -8.28 4.37
CA HIS A 41 -0.84 -8.46 5.15
C HIS A 41 -2.04 -8.86 4.28
N LYS A 42 -2.30 -8.13 3.19
CA LYS A 42 -3.39 -8.50 2.27
C LYS A 42 -3.16 -9.86 1.61
N ARG A 43 -1.92 -10.17 1.25
CA ARG A 43 -1.55 -11.47 0.68
C ARG A 43 -1.83 -12.61 1.67
N HIS A 44 -1.49 -12.42 2.94
CA HIS A 44 -1.79 -13.40 4.00
C HIS A 44 -3.29 -13.66 4.14
N LEU A 45 -4.11 -12.60 4.19
CA LEU A 45 -5.57 -12.72 4.29
C LEU A 45 -6.19 -13.48 3.09
N LEU A 46 -5.64 -13.31 1.89
CA LEU A 46 -6.10 -14.04 0.69
C LEU A 46 -5.75 -15.52 0.76
N ILE A 47 -4.56 -15.86 1.27
CA ILE A 47 -4.11 -17.25 1.48
C ILE A 47 -5.01 -17.94 2.52
N GLU A 48 -5.26 -17.29 3.65
CA GLU A 48 -6.16 -17.81 4.69
C GLU A 48 -7.58 -18.01 4.18
N GLY A 49 -8.03 -17.13 3.27
CA GLY A 49 -9.33 -17.23 2.60
C GLY A 49 -9.42 -18.30 1.49
N GLY A 50 -8.35 -19.05 1.22
CA GLY A 50 -8.33 -20.13 0.22
C GLY A 50 -8.50 -19.66 -1.24
N LYS A 51 -8.20 -18.38 -1.52
CA LYS A 51 -8.32 -17.81 -2.87
C LYS A 51 -7.00 -17.92 -3.62
N GLU A 52 -7.07 -18.20 -4.93
CA GLU A 52 -5.90 -18.04 -5.80
C GLU A 52 -5.43 -16.59 -5.80
N ILE A 53 -4.11 -16.41 -5.72
CA ILE A 53 -3.50 -15.10 -5.56
C ILE A 53 -3.04 -14.62 -6.93
N ASP A 54 -3.79 -13.67 -7.51
CA ASP A 54 -3.25 -12.85 -8.58
C ASP A 54 -2.46 -11.67 -7.98
N VAL A 55 -1.14 -11.79 -8.05
CA VAL A 55 -0.19 -10.81 -7.53
C VAL A 55 -0.33 -9.45 -8.23
N GLN A 56 -0.61 -9.45 -9.53
CA GLN A 56 -0.72 -8.24 -10.32
C GLN A 56 -1.98 -7.46 -9.93
N ALA A 57 -3.11 -8.16 -9.84
CA ALA A 57 -4.37 -7.58 -9.38
C ALA A 57 -4.27 -7.03 -7.94
N LEU A 58 -3.52 -7.72 -7.06
CA LEU A 58 -3.29 -7.25 -5.70
C LEU A 58 -2.50 -5.93 -5.67
N ILE A 59 -1.42 -5.83 -6.44
CA ILE A 59 -0.61 -4.61 -6.54
C ILE A 59 -1.44 -3.46 -7.11
N GLU A 60 -2.23 -3.72 -8.16
CA GLU A 60 -3.09 -2.72 -8.76
C GLU A 60 -4.09 -2.16 -7.74
N SER A 61 -4.80 -3.04 -7.01
CA SER A 61 -5.73 -2.64 -5.93
C SER A 61 -5.10 -1.80 -4.81
N LEU A 62 -3.80 -1.99 -4.55
CA LEU A 62 -3.07 -1.23 -3.54
C LEU A 62 -2.64 0.15 -4.06
N THR A 63 -2.46 0.27 -5.37
CA THR A 63 -1.94 1.49 -6.01
C THR A 63 -3.04 2.38 -6.57
N GLU A 64 -4.27 1.87 -6.61
CA GLU A 64 -5.47 2.64 -6.95
C GLU A 64 -5.62 3.87 -6.05
N LYS A 65 -6.29 4.89 -6.59
CA LYS A 65 -6.46 6.18 -5.92
C LYS A 65 -7.18 5.98 -4.57
N PRO A 66 -6.66 6.53 -3.46
CA PRO A 66 -7.34 6.42 -2.19
C PRO A 66 -8.69 7.14 -2.23
N THR A 67 -9.73 6.48 -1.71
CA THR A 67 -11.02 7.09 -1.46
C THR A 67 -11.05 7.63 -0.02
N TYR A 68 -11.32 8.92 0.13
CA TYR A 68 -11.42 9.54 1.45
C TYR A 68 -12.88 9.62 1.86
N GLN A 69 -13.23 9.11 3.04
CA GLN A 69 -14.55 9.32 3.63
C GLN A 69 -14.63 10.76 4.17
N THR A 70 -15.24 11.65 3.39
CA THR A 70 -15.56 13.01 3.86
C THR A 70 -16.88 12.96 4.63
N GLY A 71 -16.81 12.70 5.94
CA GLY A 71 -17.99 12.79 6.81
C GLY A 71 -18.49 14.24 6.91
N SER A 72 -19.80 14.42 6.99
CA SER A 72 -20.39 15.73 7.32
C SER A 72 -20.04 16.08 8.77
N ARG A 73 -19.14 17.05 8.96
CA ARG A 73 -18.77 17.54 10.28
C ARG A 73 -19.99 18.19 10.93
N SER A 74 -20.51 17.62 12.02
CA SER A 74 -21.59 18.23 12.78
C SER A 74 -21.10 19.52 13.48
N LYS A 75 -21.95 20.56 13.49
CA LYS A 75 -21.64 21.81 14.18
C LYS A 75 -21.69 21.57 15.69
N ARG A 76 -20.57 21.78 16.40
CA ARG A 76 -20.51 21.75 17.86
C ARG A 76 -20.88 23.13 18.41
N LYS A 77 -21.79 23.22 19.38
CA LYS A 77 -22.01 24.46 20.14
C LYS A 77 -20.82 24.67 21.08
N VAL A 78 -20.18 25.83 20.98
CA VAL A 78 -18.99 26.19 21.78
C VAL A 78 -19.39 26.96 23.05
N THR A 79 -20.55 27.60 23.04
CA THR A 79 -21.10 28.35 24.17
C THR A 79 -22.45 27.78 24.57
N SER A 80 -22.71 27.81 25.89
CA SER A 80 -24.00 27.46 26.49
C SER A 80 -25.02 28.59 26.33
#